data_AF-A0A875S492-F1
#
_entry.id   AF-A0A875S492-F1
#
_cell.length_a   1.000
_cell.length_b   1.000
_cell.length_c   1.000
_cell.angle_alpha   90.00
_cell.angle_beta   90.00
_cell.angle_gamma   90.00
#
_symmetry.space_group_name_H-M   'P 1'
#
loop_
_entity.id
_entity.type
_entity.pdbx_description
1 polymer ?
#
loop_
_entity_poly.entity_id
_entity_poly.type
_entity_poly.pdbx_seq_one_letter_code
_entity_poly.pdbx_strand_id
1 'polypeptide(L)'
;MDWEFLTKGSANAVYRYCGKDSRLEGKVLRVRLKGNTIRTREVYEYLSSSLFDAIRHYMLQIQLVSLDRQLIKKLEEFSPQGVQLDTGDPEALLMDNVFKGPLSEYKLVKLNKYIVFYVKDEEVLFEFKPKWLYKPPKSFSTCRNCAQAKMKNQSFVNCCLPLINGKEQTEQWFQRIIDEIQRLGLEKEIPLNSCRSGSSLLADLYNVIQALFRLQNKPGFDIHSVLKELKGASDVDNFLLLSMTLKD
;
A
#
# COMPACT_ATOMS: atom_id res chain seq x y z
N MET A 1 -12.63 7.23 -23.96
CA MET A 1 -11.49 6.66 -23.21
C MET A 1 -12.10 5.71 -22.20
N ASP A 2 -11.72 4.43 -22.21
CA ASP A 2 -12.35 3.38 -21.37
C ASP A 2 -11.65 3.20 -20.02
N TRP A 3 -10.66 4.06 -19.75
CA TRP A 3 -9.88 4.07 -18.52
C TRP A 3 -10.02 5.44 -17.88
N GLU A 4 -10.35 5.45 -16.60
CA GLU A 4 -10.55 6.67 -15.81
C GLU A 4 -9.52 6.74 -14.70
N PHE A 5 -8.89 7.90 -14.52
CA PHE A 5 -7.89 8.13 -13.48
C PHE A 5 -8.52 7.93 -12.08
N LEU A 6 -7.91 7.06 -11.27
CA LEU A 6 -8.30 6.87 -9.87
C LEU A 6 -7.41 7.67 -8.91
N THR A 7 -6.10 7.44 -8.98
CA THR A 7 -5.15 8.00 -8.02
C THR A 7 -3.72 7.90 -8.53
N LYS A 8 -2.79 8.58 -7.84
CA LYS A 8 -1.35 8.40 -8.05
C LYS A 8 -0.59 8.37 -6.73
N GLY A 9 0.44 7.53 -6.69
CA GLY A 9 1.50 7.58 -5.69
C GLY A 9 2.69 8.40 -6.18
N SER A 10 3.86 8.17 -5.57
CA SER A 10 5.12 8.75 -6.05
C SER A 10 5.62 8.12 -7.34
N ALA A 11 5.26 6.86 -7.58
CA ALA A 11 5.89 6.06 -8.62
C ALA A 11 4.91 5.51 -9.68
N ASN A 12 3.60 5.58 -9.42
CA ASN A 12 2.59 5.02 -10.32
C ASN A 12 1.33 5.88 -10.32
N ALA A 13 0.64 5.92 -11.46
CA ALA A 13 -0.76 6.27 -11.58
C ALA A 13 -1.61 4.99 -11.71
N VAL A 14 -2.85 5.04 -11.24
CA VAL A 14 -3.80 3.94 -11.32
C VAL A 14 -5.07 4.42 -12.02
N TYR A 15 -5.56 3.61 -12.95
CA TYR A 15 -6.76 3.87 -13.75
C TYR A 15 -7.75 2.73 -13.56
N ARG A 16 -9.05 3.01 -13.40
CA ARG A 16 -10.10 1.98 -13.43
C ARG A 16 -10.62 1.78 -14.84
N TYR A 17 -10.99 0.55 -15.16
CA TYR A 17 -11.73 0.27 -16.40
C TYR A 17 -13.20 0.69 -16.24
N CYS A 18 -13.73 1.41 -17.22
CA CYS A 18 -15.12 1.83 -17.31
C CYS A 18 -15.74 1.61 -18.70
N GLY A 19 -15.06 0.85 -19.57
CA GLY A 19 -15.56 0.50 -20.91
C GLY A 19 -16.51 -0.70 -20.90
N LYS A 20 -16.76 -1.25 -22.10
CA LYS A 20 -17.75 -2.32 -22.34
C LYS A 20 -17.14 -3.74 -22.45
N ASP A 21 -15.82 -3.87 -22.40
CA ASP A 21 -15.14 -5.17 -22.47
C ASP A 21 -15.27 -5.90 -21.13
N SER A 22 -16.10 -6.94 -21.10
CA SER A 22 -16.35 -7.74 -19.90
C SER A 22 -15.10 -8.44 -19.35
N ARG A 23 -14.04 -8.61 -20.15
CA ARG A 23 -12.77 -9.20 -19.68
C ARG A 23 -11.99 -8.25 -18.77
N LEU A 24 -12.26 -6.95 -18.88
CA LEU A 24 -11.61 -5.88 -18.12
C LEU A 24 -12.54 -5.31 -17.04
N GLU A 25 -13.77 -5.81 -16.94
CA GLU A 25 -14.70 -5.43 -15.88
C GLU A 25 -14.08 -5.70 -14.50
N GLY A 26 -14.19 -4.72 -13.61
CA GLY A 26 -13.60 -4.80 -12.28
C GLY A 26 -12.07 -4.76 -12.26
N LYS A 27 -11.39 -4.37 -13.34
CA LYS A 27 -9.92 -4.23 -13.36
C LYS A 27 -9.44 -2.80 -13.17
N VAL A 28 -8.22 -2.69 -12.67
CA VAL A 28 -7.44 -1.46 -12.64
C VAL A 28 -6.12 -1.65 -13.39
N LEU A 29 -5.64 -0.58 -14.02
CA LEU A 29 -4.37 -0.50 -14.72
C LEU A 29 -3.42 0.41 -13.93
N ARG A 30 -2.29 -0.15 -13.49
CA ARG A 30 -1.24 0.58 -12.79
C ARG A 30 -0.09 0.85 -13.74
N VAL A 31 0.16 2.13 -14.01
CA VAL A 31 1.15 2.61 -15.00
C VAL A 31 2.23 3.44 -14.30
N ARG A 32 3.49 3.30 -14.73
CA ARG A 32 4.61 4.02 -14.11
C ARG A 32 4.58 5.50 -14.45
N LEU A 33 4.94 6.29 -13.43
CA LEU A 33 5.23 7.70 -13.60
C LEU A 33 6.66 7.88 -14.10
N LYS A 34 6.91 8.95 -14.85
CA LYS A 34 8.23 9.34 -15.32
C LYS A 34 9.19 9.60 -14.15
N GLY A 35 10.47 9.29 -14.36
CA GLY A 35 11.55 9.58 -13.39
C GLY A 35 11.77 8.47 -12.34
N ASN A 36 11.13 7.32 -12.52
CA ASN A 36 11.39 6.14 -11.70
C ASN A 36 12.45 5.27 -12.38
N THR A 37 13.38 4.71 -11.59
CA THR A 37 14.46 3.86 -12.11
C THR A 37 14.01 2.40 -12.30
N ILE A 38 13.17 1.90 -11.39
CA ILE A 38 12.61 0.54 -11.45
C ILE A 38 11.42 0.51 -12.42
N ARG A 39 11.51 -0.38 -13.41
CA ARG A 39 10.49 -0.62 -14.43
C ARG A 39 9.35 -1.51 -13.94
N THR A 40 8.21 -1.48 -14.64
CA THR A 40 7.05 -2.31 -14.34
C THR A 40 7.40 -3.80 -14.32
N ARG A 41 8.16 -4.29 -15.31
CA ARG A 41 8.56 -5.69 -15.39
C ARG A 41 9.38 -6.15 -14.19
N GLU A 42 10.31 -5.33 -13.71
CA GLU A 42 11.10 -5.66 -12.52
C GLU A 42 10.21 -5.79 -11.27
N VAL A 43 9.20 -4.92 -11.13
CA VAL A 43 8.19 -5.03 -10.06
C VAL A 43 7.37 -6.30 -10.21
N TYR A 44 6.94 -6.62 -11.44
CA TYR A 44 6.17 -7.84 -11.72
C TYR A 44 6.97 -9.10 -11.36
N GLU A 45 8.20 -9.20 -11.85
CA GLU A 45 9.10 -10.35 -11.60
C GLU A 45 9.39 -10.50 -10.11
N TYR A 46 9.64 -9.40 -9.41
CA TYR A 46 9.83 -9.40 -7.95
C TYR A 46 8.59 -9.93 -7.23
N LEU A 47 7.41 -9.39 -7.52
CA LEU A 47 6.15 -9.83 -6.90
C LEU A 47 5.77 -11.25 -7.30
N SER A 48 6.21 -11.75 -8.46
CA SER A 48 5.93 -13.10 -8.96
C SER A 48 6.94 -14.14 -8.49
N SER A 49 8.02 -13.71 -7.84
CA SER A 49 9.04 -14.62 -7.31
C SER A 49 8.52 -15.49 -6.17
N SER A 50 9.22 -16.60 -5.92
CA SER A 50 8.91 -17.54 -4.84
C SER A 50 9.06 -16.96 -3.43
N LEU A 51 9.68 -15.78 -3.30
CA LEU A 51 9.79 -15.07 -2.01
C LEU A 51 8.41 -14.85 -1.37
N PHE A 52 7.38 -14.69 -2.19
CA PHE A 52 6.03 -14.34 -1.78
C PHE A 52 5.09 -15.53 -1.68
N ASP A 53 5.55 -16.77 -1.90
CA ASP A 53 4.68 -17.96 -1.93
C ASP A 53 3.86 -18.12 -0.64
N ALA A 54 4.46 -17.81 0.50
CA ALA A 54 3.81 -17.87 1.81
C ALA A 54 2.62 -16.91 1.98
N ILE A 55 2.52 -15.85 1.16
CA ILE A 55 1.42 -14.88 1.19
C ILE A 55 0.71 -14.74 -0.16
N ARG A 56 1.03 -15.59 -1.14
CA ARG A 56 0.57 -15.49 -2.52
C ARG A 56 -0.94 -15.34 -2.62
N HIS A 57 -1.66 -16.12 -1.83
CA HIS A 57 -3.11 -16.18 -1.84
C HIS A 57 -3.79 -14.94 -1.21
N TYR A 58 -3.03 -14.10 -0.50
CA TYR A 58 -3.51 -12.81 0.05
C TYR A 58 -3.17 -11.64 -0.87
N MET A 59 -2.30 -11.85 -1.87
CA MET A 59 -1.92 -10.81 -2.81
C MET A 59 -2.97 -10.70 -3.92
N LEU A 60 -3.18 -9.48 -4.40
CA LEU A 60 -4.01 -9.25 -5.58
C LEU A 60 -3.40 -9.98 -6.78
N GLN A 61 -4.28 -10.54 -7.62
CA GLN A 61 -3.84 -11.07 -8.89
C GLN A 61 -3.34 -9.93 -9.77
N ILE A 62 -2.13 -10.10 -10.29
CA ILE A 62 -1.49 -9.13 -11.19
C ILE A 62 -1.14 -9.81 -12.51
N GLN A 63 -1.28 -9.08 -13.60
CA GLN A 63 -0.86 -9.49 -14.93
C GLN A 63 0.01 -8.39 -15.53
N LEU A 64 1.13 -8.78 -16.14
CA LEU A 64 1.96 -7.87 -16.91
C LEU A 64 1.34 -7.72 -18.31
N VAL A 65 1.01 -6.49 -18.69
CA VAL A 65 0.43 -6.19 -20.00
C VAL A 65 1.27 -5.15 -20.72
N SER A 66 1.40 -5.31 -22.04
CA SER A 66 2.04 -4.30 -22.89
C SER A 66 1.01 -3.26 -23.34
N LEU A 67 1.38 -1.99 -23.21
CA LEU A 67 0.59 -0.85 -23.66
C LEU A 67 1.26 -0.23 -24.88
N ASP A 68 0.46 0.13 -25.88
CA ASP A 68 0.98 0.95 -26.96
C ASP A 68 1.27 2.38 -26.47
N ARG A 69 2.24 3.05 -27.10
CA ARG A 69 2.65 4.41 -26.70
C ARG A 69 1.54 5.44 -26.84
N GLN A 70 0.60 5.25 -27.76
CA GLN A 70 -0.51 6.18 -27.95
C GLN A 70 -1.52 6.07 -26.80
N LEU A 71 -1.78 4.86 -26.30
CA LEU A 71 -2.61 4.62 -25.13
C LEU A 71 -2.01 5.27 -23.89
N ILE A 72 -0.68 5.15 -23.67
CA ILE A 72 -0.01 5.82 -22.54
C ILE A 72 -0.18 7.34 -22.65
N LYS A 73 0.03 7.93 -23.83
CA LYS A 73 -0.19 9.36 -24.05
C LYS A 73 -1.64 9.77 -23.78
N LYS A 74 -2.62 9.01 -24.26
CA LYS A 74 -4.04 9.26 -23.97
C LYS A 74 -4.32 9.16 -22.47
N LEU A 75 -3.81 8.16 -21.77
CA LEU A 75 -3.95 8.05 -20.31
C LEU A 75 -3.42 9.30 -19.60
N GLU A 76 -2.27 9.81 -20.02
CA GLU A 76 -1.69 11.05 -19.49
C GLU A 76 -2.56 12.28 -19.80
N GLU A 77 -3.03 12.44 -21.05
CA GLU A 77 -3.91 13.54 -21.48
C GLU A 77 -5.22 13.61 -20.70
N PHE A 78 -5.81 12.45 -20.36
CA PHE A 78 -7.04 12.35 -19.57
C PHE A 78 -6.79 12.32 -18.05
N SER A 79 -5.54 12.51 -17.60
CA SER A 79 -5.19 12.58 -16.18
C SER A 79 -5.22 14.02 -15.65
N PRO A 80 -5.38 14.23 -14.33
CA PRO A 80 -5.22 15.54 -13.73
C PRO A 80 -3.82 16.15 -13.95
N GLN A 81 -3.73 17.47 -13.87
CA GLN A 81 -2.47 18.21 -14.03
C GLN A 81 -1.37 17.65 -13.10
N GLY A 82 -0.17 17.47 -13.66
CA GLY A 82 0.99 16.97 -12.91
C GLY A 82 1.12 15.45 -12.86
N VAL A 83 0.30 14.71 -13.60
CA VAL A 83 0.57 13.32 -13.96
C VAL A 83 1.48 13.29 -15.18
N GLN A 84 2.61 12.60 -15.07
CA GLN A 84 3.54 12.37 -16.18
C GLN A 84 3.87 10.88 -16.21
N LEU A 85 3.36 10.17 -17.21
CA LEU A 85 3.56 8.74 -17.41
C LEU A 85 4.87 8.46 -18.13
N ASP A 86 5.46 7.31 -17.84
CA ASP A 86 6.72 6.91 -18.48
C ASP A 86 6.46 6.21 -19.82
N THR A 87 6.54 6.95 -20.92
CA THR A 87 6.44 6.36 -22.28
C THR A 87 7.61 5.44 -22.65
N GLY A 88 8.70 5.44 -21.86
CA GLY A 88 9.83 4.53 -22.00
C GLY A 88 9.61 3.17 -21.33
N ASP A 89 8.57 3.03 -20.51
CA ASP A 89 8.16 1.79 -19.86
C ASP A 89 6.79 1.36 -20.42
N PRO A 90 6.76 0.65 -21.57
CA PRO A 90 5.52 0.30 -22.28
C PRO A 90 4.75 -0.83 -21.61
N GLU A 91 5.04 -1.14 -20.34
CA GLU A 91 4.41 -2.23 -19.60
C GLU A 91 3.65 -1.67 -18.40
N ALA A 92 2.52 -2.29 -18.08
CA ALA A 92 1.68 -1.96 -16.94
C ALA A 92 1.27 -3.21 -16.17
N LEU A 93 0.81 -3.02 -14.93
CA LEU A 93 0.16 -4.08 -14.16
C LEU A 93 -1.35 -3.93 -14.29
N LEU A 94 -2.00 -4.95 -14.87
CA LEU A 94 -3.45 -5.12 -14.80
C LEU A 94 -3.76 -5.90 -13.52
N MET A 95 -4.64 -5.37 -12.68
CA MET A 95 -4.96 -5.93 -11.36
C MET A 95 -6.46 -5.94 -11.12
N ASP A 96 -6.91 -6.79 -10.20
CA ASP A 96 -8.28 -6.69 -9.68
C ASP A 96 -8.50 -5.39 -8.92
N ASN A 97 -9.67 -4.77 -9.13
CA ASN A 97 -10.13 -3.67 -8.30
C ASN A 97 -10.62 -4.21 -6.96
N VAL A 98 -10.07 -3.69 -5.87
CA VAL A 98 -10.51 -4.05 -4.51
C VAL A 98 -11.90 -3.48 -4.17
N PHE A 99 -12.34 -2.45 -4.88
CA PHE A 99 -13.66 -1.86 -4.73
C PHE A 99 -14.68 -2.64 -5.56
N LYS A 100 -15.83 -2.99 -4.96
CA LYS A 100 -16.95 -3.65 -5.66
C LYS A 100 -17.77 -2.71 -6.54
N GLY A 101 -17.45 -1.43 -6.55
CA GLY A 101 -18.14 -0.40 -7.33
C GLY A 101 -17.28 0.86 -7.50
N PRO A 102 -17.86 1.92 -8.10
CA PRO A 102 -17.21 3.21 -8.24
C PRO A 102 -16.72 3.78 -6.91
N LEU A 103 -15.49 4.30 -6.88
CA LEU A 103 -14.91 4.94 -5.68
C LEU A 103 -15.77 6.10 -5.15
N SER A 104 -16.50 6.78 -6.04
CA SER A 104 -17.45 7.86 -5.71
C SER A 104 -18.61 7.43 -4.81
N GLU A 105 -18.88 6.13 -4.70
CA GLU A 105 -19.90 5.57 -3.81
C GLU A 105 -19.38 5.32 -2.40
N TYR A 106 -18.06 5.37 -2.20
CA TYR A 106 -17.46 5.17 -0.88
C TYR A 106 -17.19 6.51 -0.20
N LYS A 107 -17.64 6.65 1.03
CA LYS A 107 -17.22 7.72 1.93
C LYS A 107 -15.78 7.45 2.39
N LEU A 108 -14.89 8.38 2.07
CA LEU A 108 -13.48 8.33 2.45
C LEU A 108 -13.27 9.00 3.81
N VAL A 109 -12.92 8.23 4.84
CA VAL A 109 -12.57 8.72 6.18
C VAL A 109 -11.09 8.48 6.43
N LYS A 110 -10.31 9.56 6.59
CA LYS A 110 -8.87 9.49 6.83
C LYS A 110 -8.56 9.81 8.27
N LEU A 111 -8.03 8.84 9.02
CA LEU A 111 -7.48 9.13 10.35
C LEU A 111 -6.09 9.77 10.23
N ASN A 112 -5.28 9.28 9.30
CA ASN A 112 -4.03 9.91 8.91
C ASN A 112 -3.61 9.44 7.50
N LYS A 113 -2.38 9.79 7.08
CA LYS A 113 -1.82 9.41 5.77
C LYS A 113 -1.69 7.89 5.56
N TYR A 114 -1.62 7.12 6.62
CA TYR A 114 -1.33 5.69 6.63
C TYR A 114 -2.51 4.83 7.10
N ILE A 115 -3.63 5.43 7.51
CA ILE A 115 -4.80 4.73 8.02
C ILE A 115 -6.04 5.39 7.44
N VAL A 116 -6.71 4.66 6.56
CA VAL A 116 -7.80 5.15 5.71
C VAL A 116 -8.93 4.12 5.70
N PHE A 117 -10.16 4.62 5.80
CA PHE A 117 -11.37 3.84 5.67
C PHE A 117 -12.14 4.30 4.44
N TYR A 118 -12.65 3.34 3.67
CA TYR A 118 -13.65 3.56 2.64
C TYR A 118 -14.92 2.85 3.07
N VAL A 119 -15.99 3.62 3.26
CA VAL A 119 -17.24 3.13 3.83
C VAL A 119 -18.35 3.28 2.80
N LYS A 120 -19.04 2.20 2.50
CA LYS A 120 -20.24 2.18 1.65
C LYS A 120 -21.28 1.27 2.30
N ASP A 121 -22.37 1.86 2.77
CA ASP A 121 -23.38 1.14 3.57
C ASP A 121 -22.71 0.42 4.76
N GLU A 122 -22.82 -0.92 4.83
CA GLU A 122 -22.18 -1.77 5.84
C GLU A 122 -20.78 -2.27 5.41
N GLU A 123 -20.37 -2.04 4.17
CA GLU A 123 -19.04 -2.42 3.67
C GLU A 123 -17.99 -1.41 4.16
N VAL A 124 -16.98 -1.92 4.86
CA VAL A 124 -15.82 -1.15 5.32
C VAL A 124 -14.56 -1.74 4.74
N LEU A 125 -13.89 -0.98 3.89
CA LEU A 125 -12.54 -1.30 3.43
C LEU A 125 -11.54 -0.50 4.27
N PHE A 126 -10.65 -1.23 4.94
CA PHE A 126 -9.59 -0.67 5.77
C PHE A 126 -8.26 -0.75 5.02
N GLU A 127 -7.70 0.40 4.65
CA GLU A 127 -6.34 0.51 4.10
C GLU A 127 -5.40 1.01 5.21
N PHE A 128 -4.29 0.29 5.42
CA PHE A 128 -3.21 0.80 6.25
C PHE A 128 -1.82 0.50 5.68
N LYS A 129 -0.86 1.38 6.01
CA LYS A 129 0.54 1.27 5.54
C LYS A 129 1.47 1.03 6.73
N PRO A 130 1.91 -0.22 6.99
CA PRO A 130 2.75 -0.55 8.14
C PRO A 130 4.17 0.04 8.06
N LYS A 131 4.58 0.49 6.86
CA LYS A 131 5.94 0.94 6.55
C LYS A 131 6.96 -0.14 6.89
N TRP A 132 8.08 0.21 7.52
CA TRP A 132 9.09 -0.77 7.89
C TRP A 132 8.69 -1.51 9.16
N LEU A 133 8.57 -2.83 9.05
CA LEU A 133 8.39 -3.77 10.14
C LEU A 133 9.77 -4.32 10.49
N TYR A 134 10.30 -3.98 11.66
CA TYR A 134 11.62 -4.41 12.11
C TYR A 134 11.72 -4.35 13.64
N LYS A 135 12.76 -4.96 14.21
CA LYS A 135 13.01 -4.90 15.66
C LYS A 135 14.09 -3.85 15.94
N PRO A 136 13.74 -2.65 16.44
CA PRO A 136 14.74 -1.65 16.78
C PRO A 136 15.62 -2.15 17.94
N PRO A 137 16.91 -1.77 17.99
CA PRO A 137 17.75 -2.08 19.14
C PRO A 137 17.19 -1.46 20.42
N LYS A 138 17.40 -2.12 21.57
CA LYS A 138 16.88 -1.68 22.88
C LYS A 138 17.28 -0.25 23.26
N SER A 139 18.40 0.25 22.74
CA SER A 139 18.88 1.61 22.98
C SER A 139 18.07 2.71 22.29
N PHE A 140 17.15 2.36 21.38
CA PHE A 140 16.33 3.33 20.66
C PHE A 140 14.93 3.43 21.28
N SER A 141 14.56 4.63 21.71
CA SER A 141 13.23 4.93 22.26
C SER A 141 12.15 5.15 21.18
N THR A 142 12.54 5.33 19.91
CA THR A 142 11.62 5.64 18.81
C THR A 142 12.08 4.93 17.53
N CYS A 143 11.13 4.32 16.79
CA CYS A 143 11.43 3.71 15.50
C CYS A 143 11.47 4.75 14.36
N ARG A 144 12.08 4.39 13.23
CA ARG A 144 12.22 5.23 12.04
C ARG A 144 10.88 5.73 11.52
N ASN A 145 9.83 4.90 11.54
CA ASN A 145 8.52 5.30 11.05
C ASN A 145 7.95 6.45 11.89
N CYS A 146 7.99 6.31 13.23
CA CYS A 146 7.54 7.35 14.16
C CYS A 146 8.42 8.61 14.09
N ALA A 147 9.75 8.45 14.07
CA ALA A 147 10.67 9.57 13.96
C ALA A 147 10.44 10.37 12.67
N GLN A 148 10.28 9.67 11.54
CA GLN A 148 10.00 10.31 10.25
C GLN A 148 8.65 11.02 10.23
N ALA A 149 7.59 10.42 10.82
CA ALA A 149 6.28 11.07 10.93
C ALA A 149 6.40 12.37 11.73
N LYS A 150 7.10 12.35 12.87
CA LYS A 150 7.35 13.53 13.70
C LYS A 150 8.15 14.61 12.97
N MET A 151 9.23 14.24 12.28
CA MET A 151 10.04 15.18 11.48
C MET A 151 9.25 15.84 10.35
N LYS A 152 8.26 15.14 9.79
CA LYS A 152 7.38 15.66 8.73
C LYS A 152 6.13 16.36 9.26
N ASN A 153 6.00 16.53 10.59
CA ASN A 153 4.83 17.06 11.26
C ASN A 153 3.51 16.36 10.83
N GLN A 154 3.56 15.02 10.69
CA GLN A 154 2.43 14.22 10.27
C GLN A 154 1.67 13.68 11.48
N SER A 155 0.33 13.73 11.42
CA SER A 155 -0.51 13.01 12.39
C SER A 155 -0.24 11.50 12.30
N PHE A 156 -0.23 10.86 13.46
CA PHE A 156 0.13 9.46 13.58
C PHE A 156 -0.68 8.85 14.72
N VAL A 157 -1.49 7.84 14.43
CA VAL A 157 -2.36 7.19 15.43
C VAL A 157 -1.50 6.37 16.39
N ASN A 158 -0.78 5.39 15.87
CA ASN A 158 0.05 4.50 16.68
C ASN A 158 1.14 3.80 15.86
N CYS A 159 2.22 3.39 16.55
CA CYS A 159 3.34 2.66 15.95
C CYS A 159 2.87 1.30 15.41
N CYS A 160 3.31 0.91 14.21
CA CYS A 160 2.97 -0.40 13.62
C CYS A 160 3.90 -1.54 14.04
N LEU A 161 5.01 -1.27 14.75
CA LEU A 161 5.92 -2.33 15.20
C LEU A 161 5.30 -3.34 16.19
N PRO A 162 4.32 -3.00 17.05
CA PRO A 162 3.61 -4.00 17.85
C PRO A 162 2.97 -5.11 17.03
N LEU A 163 2.64 -4.87 15.75
CA LEU A 163 2.09 -5.88 14.86
C LEU A 163 2.97 -7.13 14.71
N ILE A 164 4.29 -7.02 14.91
CA ILE A 164 5.21 -8.17 14.76
C ILE A 164 5.33 -9.02 16.03
N ASN A 165 4.61 -8.68 17.10
CA ASN A 165 4.77 -9.28 18.42
C ASN A 165 3.70 -10.32 18.79
N GLY A 166 2.70 -10.54 17.95
CA GLY A 166 1.67 -11.55 18.21
C GLY A 166 0.28 -11.10 17.80
N LYS A 167 -0.66 -12.06 17.84
CA LYS A 167 -2.09 -11.80 17.61
C LYS A 167 -2.65 -10.78 18.61
N GLU A 168 -2.39 -10.98 19.90
CA GLU A 168 -2.85 -10.10 20.97
C GLU A 168 -2.35 -8.65 20.77
N GLN A 169 -1.08 -8.46 20.42
CA GLN A 169 -0.53 -7.13 20.18
C GLN A 169 -1.07 -6.51 18.88
N THR A 170 -1.49 -7.34 17.92
CA THR A 170 -2.20 -6.89 16.71
C THR A 170 -3.60 -6.41 17.02
N GLU A 171 -4.35 -7.13 17.86
CA GLU A 171 -5.68 -6.71 18.34
C GLU A 171 -5.58 -5.41 19.15
N GLN A 172 -4.63 -5.32 20.08
CA GLN A 172 -4.38 -4.10 20.86
C GLN A 172 -3.97 -2.92 19.96
N TRP A 173 -3.21 -3.18 18.89
CA TRP A 173 -2.86 -2.16 17.90
C TRP A 173 -4.10 -1.62 17.19
N PHE A 174 -5.00 -2.50 16.75
CA PHE A 174 -6.24 -2.08 16.10
C PHE A 174 -7.23 -1.43 17.08
N GLN A 175 -7.25 -1.88 18.33
CA GLN A 175 -8.09 -1.26 19.37
C GLN A 175 -7.75 0.22 19.55
N ARG A 176 -6.47 0.61 19.51
CA ARG A 176 -6.07 2.03 19.54
C ARG A 176 -6.58 2.84 18.35
N ILE A 177 -6.84 2.20 17.21
CA ILE A 177 -7.49 2.84 16.05
C ILE A 177 -8.98 3.07 16.36
N ILE A 178 -9.64 2.09 16.96
CA ILE A 178 -11.04 2.22 17.40
C ILE A 178 -11.17 3.35 18.43
N ASP A 179 -10.27 3.39 19.41
CA ASP A 179 -10.24 4.44 20.43
C ASP A 179 -10.05 5.83 19.79
N GLU A 180 -9.22 5.94 18.75
CA GLU A 180 -9.00 7.19 18.02
C GLU A 180 -10.23 7.60 17.19
N ILE A 181 -10.93 6.65 16.57
CA ILE A 181 -12.22 6.91 15.87
C ILE A 181 -13.22 7.52 16.84
N GLN A 182 -13.35 6.94 18.04
CA GLN A 182 -14.26 7.44 19.07
C GLN A 182 -13.82 8.81 19.61
N ARG A 183 -12.52 9.00 19.86
CA ARG A 183 -11.96 10.28 20.32
C ARG A 183 -12.24 11.41 19.33
N LEU A 184 -12.26 11.11 18.04
CA LEU A 184 -12.54 12.06 16.96
C LEU A 184 -14.05 12.20 16.64
N GLY A 185 -14.93 11.42 17.27
CA GLY A 185 -16.38 11.45 17.01
C GLY A 185 -16.77 10.89 15.64
N LEU A 186 -15.99 9.95 15.10
CA LEU A 186 -16.17 9.41 13.74
C LEU A 186 -17.02 8.14 13.70
N GLU A 187 -17.61 7.71 14.82
CA GLU A 187 -18.44 6.50 14.92
C GLU A 187 -19.72 6.53 14.07
N LYS A 188 -20.18 7.72 13.65
CA LYS A 188 -21.29 7.87 12.70
C LYS A 188 -20.87 7.62 11.25
N GLU A 189 -19.57 7.70 10.97
CA GLU A 189 -19.02 7.54 9.62
C GLU A 189 -18.40 6.17 9.41
N ILE A 190 -17.86 5.57 10.48
CA ILE A 190 -17.22 4.26 10.46
C ILE A 190 -17.98 3.33 11.41
N PRO A 191 -18.70 2.31 10.90
CA PRO A 191 -19.42 1.35 11.72
C PRO A 191 -18.48 0.61 12.69
N LEU A 192 -18.60 0.89 14.00
CA LEU A 192 -17.69 0.33 15.01
C LEU A 192 -17.78 -1.21 15.11
N ASN A 193 -18.94 -1.80 14.80
CA ASN A 193 -19.08 -3.26 14.77
C ASN A 193 -18.18 -3.87 13.68
N SER A 194 -18.16 -3.28 12.49
CA SER A 194 -17.26 -3.69 11.40
C SER A 194 -15.79 -3.53 11.79
N CYS A 195 -15.44 -2.46 12.52
CA CYS A 195 -14.08 -2.28 13.06
C CYS A 195 -13.69 -3.36 14.08
N ARG A 196 -14.59 -3.75 14.97
CA ARG A 196 -14.33 -4.81 15.96
C ARG A 196 -14.11 -6.16 15.27
N SER A 197 -14.93 -6.50 14.29
CA SER A 197 -14.72 -7.68 13.44
C SER A 197 -13.39 -7.58 12.67
N GLY A 198 -13.05 -6.40 12.16
CA GLY A 198 -11.78 -6.13 11.48
C GLY A 198 -10.55 -6.34 12.36
N SER A 199 -10.63 -6.00 13.65
CA SER A 199 -9.56 -6.25 14.64
C SER A 199 -9.22 -7.74 14.74
N SER A 200 -10.24 -8.59 14.95
CA SER A 200 -10.07 -10.05 15.02
C SER A 200 -9.57 -10.62 13.70
N LEU A 201 -10.11 -10.16 12.57
CA LEU A 201 -9.65 -10.57 11.24
C LEU A 201 -8.16 -10.25 11.04
N LEU A 202 -7.71 -9.05 11.37
CA LEU A 202 -6.30 -8.67 11.22
C LEU A 202 -5.39 -9.52 12.12
N ALA A 203 -5.83 -9.86 13.33
CA ALA A 203 -5.10 -10.73 14.23
C ALA A 203 -5.00 -12.17 13.69
N ASP A 204 -6.04 -12.67 13.04
CA ASP A 204 -6.00 -13.97 12.36
C ASP A 204 -5.08 -13.99 11.14
N LEU A 205 -4.85 -12.83 10.53
CA LEU A 205 -3.87 -12.61 9.46
C LEU A 205 -2.44 -12.35 9.99
N TYR A 206 -2.14 -12.64 11.25
CA TYR A 206 -0.81 -12.42 11.82
C TYR A 206 0.31 -13.18 11.07
N ASN A 207 0.02 -14.35 10.48
CA ASN A 207 0.95 -15.06 9.60
C ASN A 207 1.39 -14.20 8.40
N VAL A 208 0.48 -13.40 7.83
CA VAL A 208 0.77 -12.46 6.73
C VAL A 208 1.71 -11.36 7.21
N ILE A 209 1.43 -10.80 8.39
CA ILE A 209 2.29 -9.77 9.02
C ILE A 209 3.70 -10.32 9.26
N GLN A 210 3.81 -11.56 9.76
CA GLN A 210 5.11 -12.22 9.95
C GLN A 210 5.85 -12.45 8.62
N ALA A 211 5.14 -12.86 7.57
CA ALA A 211 5.74 -13.04 6.26
C ALA A 211 6.22 -11.70 5.66
N LEU A 212 5.43 -10.62 5.79
CA LEU A 212 5.83 -9.27 5.41
C LEU A 212 7.08 -8.81 6.18
N PHE A 213 7.13 -9.05 7.49
CA PHE A 213 8.32 -8.80 8.31
C PHE A 213 9.54 -9.56 7.77
N ARG A 214 9.41 -10.86 7.46
CA ARG A 214 10.52 -11.66 6.91
C ARG A 214 10.98 -11.18 5.54
N LEU A 215 10.05 -10.80 4.66
CA LEU A 215 10.35 -10.23 3.35
C LEU A 215 11.14 -8.93 3.46
N GLN A 216 10.84 -8.10 4.46
CA GLN A 216 11.56 -6.84 4.72
C GLN A 216 12.90 -7.05 5.46
N ASN A 217 13.13 -8.21 6.09
CA ASN A 217 14.29 -8.52 6.92
C ASN A 217 14.87 -9.90 6.54
N LYS A 218 15.15 -10.12 5.25
CA LYS A 218 15.69 -11.40 4.76
C LYS A 218 16.99 -11.78 5.51
N PRO A 219 17.34 -13.06 5.62
CA PRO A 219 18.59 -13.48 6.26
C PRO A 219 19.80 -12.72 5.71
N GLY A 220 20.65 -12.20 6.61
CA GLY A 220 21.79 -11.36 6.26
C GLY A 220 21.45 -9.91 5.91
N PHE A 221 20.19 -9.50 6.03
CA PHE A 221 19.72 -8.13 5.78
C PHE A 221 18.94 -7.61 6.99
N ASP A 222 19.60 -6.78 7.79
CA ASP A 222 18.96 -6.03 8.87
C ASP A 222 18.56 -4.65 8.34
N ILE A 223 17.26 -4.43 8.15
CA ILE A 223 16.77 -3.16 7.64
C ILE A 223 17.06 -2.00 8.58
N HIS A 224 17.17 -2.23 9.90
CA HIS A 224 17.51 -1.17 10.82
C HIS A 224 18.91 -0.62 10.54
N SER A 225 19.90 -1.51 10.46
CA SER A 225 21.29 -1.17 10.16
C SER A 225 21.41 -0.50 8.79
N VAL A 226 20.78 -1.07 7.76
CA VAL A 226 20.79 -0.52 6.40
C VAL A 226 20.20 0.91 6.38
N LEU A 227 19.04 1.13 6.98
CA LEU A 227 18.41 2.45 7.01
C LEU A 227 19.22 3.50 7.77
N LYS A 228 19.98 3.09 8.79
CA LYS A 228 20.84 3.98 9.59
C LYS A 228 22.04 4.46 8.79
N GLU A 229 22.53 3.65 7.85
CA GLU A 229 23.73 3.94 7.07
C GLU A 229 23.47 4.75 5.81
N LEU A 230 22.20 4.91 5.41
CA LEU A 230 21.83 5.75 4.26
C LEU A 230 22.20 7.22 4.49
N LYS A 231 23.04 7.77 3.62
CA LYS A 231 23.44 9.19 3.59
C LYS A 231 22.82 9.94 2.41
N GLY A 232 22.46 9.24 1.34
CA GLY A 232 21.88 9.85 0.15
C GLY A 232 21.13 8.88 -0.76
N ALA A 233 20.62 9.41 -1.88
CA ALA A 233 19.89 8.61 -2.87
C ALA A 233 20.74 7.53 -3.54
N SER A 234 22.05 7.75 -3.65
CA SER A 234 23.02 6.80 -4.21
C SER A 234 23.19 5.53 -3.36
N ASP A 235 22.84 5.59 -2.08
CA ASP A 235 23.02 4.46 -1.16
C ASP A 235 21.82 3.50 -1.18
N VAL A 236 20.76 3.86 -1.93
CA VAL A 236 19.55 3.06 -2.02
C VAL A 236 19.74 1.97 -3.07
N ASP A 237 20.01 0.75 -2.61
CA ASP A 237 20.14 -0.41 -3.48
C ASP A 237 18.80 -0.85 -4.12
N ASN A 238 18.90 -1.72 -5.13
CA ASN A 238 17.72 -2.25 -5.82
C ASN A 238 16.77 -3.00 -4.88
N PHE A 239 17.29 -3.64 -3.82
CA PHE A 239 16.44 -4.33 -2.86
C PHE A 239 15.58 -3.34 -2.07
N LEU A 240 16.12 -2.22 -1.61
CA LEU A 240 15.40 -1.16 -0.92
C LEU A 240 14.36 -0.50 -1.82
N LEU A 241 14.71 -0.26 -3.09
CA LEU A 241 13.81 0.27 -4.12
C LEU A 241 12.63 -0.68 -4.37
N LEU A 242 12.89 -1.96 -4.64
CA LEU A 242 11.85 -2.97 -4.86
C LEU A 242 11.03 -3.20 -3.59
N SER A 243 11.67 -3.24 -2.42
CA SER A 243 11.00 -3.41 -1.14
C SER A 243 10.03 -2.28 -0.82
N MET A 244 10.10 -1.11 -1.48
CA MET A 244 9.05 -0.07 -1.35
C MET A 244 7.66 -0.61 -1.67
N THR A 245 7.55 -1.61 -2.55
CA THR A 245 6.29 -2.30 -2.86
C THR A 245 5.69 -3.09 -1.68
N LEU A 246 6.48 -3.37 -0.63
CA LEU A 246 6.05 -4.05 0.59
C LEU A 246 5.60 -3.11 1.73
N LYS A 247 5.82 -1.80 1.56
CA LYS A 247 5.64 -0.76 2.61
C LYS A 247 4.39 0.08 2.41
N ASP A 248 3.79 -0.03 1.23
CA ASP A 248 2.64 0.74 0.75
C ASP A 248 1.45 -0.19 0.55
#